data_AF-A0A8X6K029-F1
#
_entry.id   AF-A0A8X6K029-F1
#
_cell.length_a   1.000
_cell.length_b   1.000
_cell.length_c   1.000
_cell.angle_alpha   90.00
_cell.angle_beta   90.00
_cell.angle_gamma   90.00
#
_symmetry.space_group_name_H-M   'P 1'
#
loop_
_entity.id
_entity.type
_entity.pdbx_description
1 polymer ?
#
loop_
_entity_poly.entity_id
_entity_poly.type
_entity_poly.pdbx_seq_one_letter_code
_entity_poly.pdbx_strand_id
1 'polypeptide(L)'
;MKFPSTLKVAIVPTKYIIEINKDENNATEISVFEGNLLKILSSTLGFKYEIFAENEWGVLNKDDNWTGVLGLLQKEEVDVGLSVTMTDTRLNTVQFSRSYGKEDVTFIVSKPTSSLTTSNFWYLAPFESNIWIFISLYLILTSVILSVINKKIKLFIFEGVFQSTGISDVTTDF
;
A
#
# COMPACT_ATOMS: atom_id res chain seq x y z
N MET A 1 48.89 18.85 -1.21
CA MET A 1 48.70 17.57 -0.48
C MET A 1 48.81 16.43 -1.48
N LYS A 2 49.54 15.35 -1.16
CA LYS A 2 49.57 14.13 -1.99
C LYS A 2 48.33 13.30 -1.65
N PHE A 3 47.61 12.84 -2.68
CA PHE A 3 46.46 11.95 -2.51
C PHE A 3 46.92 10.59 -1.98
N PRO A 4 46.22 9.99 -0.99
CA PRO A 4 46.61 8.71 -0.42
C PRO A 4 46.51 7.58 -1.46
N SER A 5 47.46 6.65 -1.43
CA SER A 5 47.48 5.49 -2.35
C SER A 5 46.47 4.41 -1.97
N THR A 6 46.06 4.36 -0.70
CA THR A 6 45.07 3.43 -0.16
C THR A 6 44.06 4.20 0.69
N LEU A 7 42.77 3.98 0.43
CA LEU A 7 41.64 4.61 1.12
C LEU A 7 40.86 3.57 1.93
N LYS A 8 40.60 3.86 3.20
CA LYS A 8 39.72 3.06 4.05
C LYS A 8 38.29 3.54 3.88
N VAL A 9 37.42 2.66 3.40
CA VAL A 9 36.04 2.99 3.03
C VAL A 9 35.09 2.22 3.92
N ALA A 10 34.25 2.94 4.66
CA ALA A 10 33.20 2.37 5.50
C ALA A 10 31.86 2.31 4.75
N ILE A 11 31.18 1.17 4.87
CA ILE A 11 29.93 0.88 4.17
C ILE A 11 28.92 0.17 5.08
N VAL A 12 27.63 0.33 4.77
CA VAL A 12 26.54 -0.46 5.38
C VAL A 12 25.95 -1.38 4.30
N PRO A 13 26.15 -2.71 4.38
CA PRO A 13 25.64 -3.65 3.38
C PRO A 13 24.12 -3.55 3.26
N THR A 14 23.65 -3.08 2.11
CA THR A 14 22.23 -2.84 1.86
C THR A 14 21.87 -3.45 0.51
N LYS A 15 20.91 -4.38 0.53
CA LYS A 15 20.45 -5.08 -0.68
C LYS A 15 20.08 -4.09 -1.77
N TYR A 16 20.50 -4.36 -3.01
CA TYR A 16 20.30 -3.50 -4.18
C TYR A 16 21.07 -2.15 -4.20
N ILE A 17 21.81 -1.78 -3.16
CA ILE A 17 22.66 -0.58 -3.15
C ILE A 17 24.13 -0.98 -3.15
N ILE A 18 24.51 -1.78 -2.16
CA ILE A 18 25.87 -2.24 -1.97
C ILE A 18 25.87 -3.64 -1.35
N GLU A 19 26.35 -4.61 -2.13
CA GLU A 19 26.42 -6.00 -1.70
C GLU A 19 27.87 -6.45 -1.66
N ILE A 20 28.23 -7.10 -0.55
CA ILE A 20 29.54 -7.69 -0.33
C ILE A 20 29.47 -9.16 -0.72
N ASN A 21 30.10 -9.51 -1.84
CA ASN A 21 30.36 -10.88 -2.23
C ASN A 21 31.79 -11.23 -1.84
N LYS A 22 31.98 -12.37 -1.17
CA LYS A 22 33.32 -12.90 -0.94
C LYS A 22 33.67 -13.80 -2.12
N ASP A 23 34.72 -13.43 -2.85
CA ASP A 23 35.27 -14.26 -3.92
C ASP A 23 35.94 -15.52 -3.33
N GLU A 24 36.18 -16.53 -4.15
CA GLU A 24 36.81 -17.82 -3.77
C GLU A 24 38.21 -17.62 -3.14
N ASN A 25 38.85 -16.50 -3.43
CA ASN A 25 40.13 -16.07 -2.86
C ASN A 25 40.01 -15.28 -1.54
N ASN A 26 38.83 -15.26 -0.92
CA ASN A 26 38.51 -14.48 0.28
C ASN A 26 38.65 -12.95 0.09
N ALA A 27 38.70 -12.49 -1.17
CA ALA A 27 38.69 -11.07 -1.51
C ALA A 27 37.25 -10.53 -1.39
N THR A 28 37.12 -9.36 -0.76
CA THR A 28 35.83 -8.70 -0.57
C THR A 28 35.47 -7.95 -1.86
N GLU A 29 34.61 -8.54 -2.69
CA GLU A 29 34.10 -7.87 -3.87
C GLU A 29 32.83 -7.10 -3.53
N ILE A 30 32.84 -5.78 -3.80
CA ILE A 30 31.63 -4.97 -3.74
C ILE A 30 30.97 -4.98 -5.11
N SER A 31 29.66 -5.21 -5.13
CA SER A 31 28.83 -5.20 -6.33
C SER A 31 27.62 -4.28 -6.17
N VAL A 32 26.84 -4.15 -7.25
CA VAL A 32 25.63 -3.34 -7.40
C VAL A 32 25.88 -1.88 -7.83
N PHE A 33 25.37 -0.87 -7.12
CA PHE A 33 25.41 0.51 -7.60
C PHE A 33 26.63 1.22 -7.06
N GLU A 34 26.74 1.31 -5.73
CA GLU A 34 27.85 2.04 -5.10
C GLU A 34 29.18 1.30 -5.21
N GLY A 35 29.16 -0.04 -5.24
CA GLY A 35 30.37 -0.83 -5.51
C GLY A 35 30.96 -0.54 -6.88
N ASN A 36 30.12 -0.43 -7.91
CA ASN A 36 30.56 -0.10 -9.26
C ASN A 36 31.04 1.35 -9.36
N LEU A 37 30.36 2.29 -8.68
CA LEU A 37 30.82 3.67 -8.58
C LEU A 37 32.22 3.75 -7.94
N LEU A 38 32.45 3.06 -6.83
CA LEU A 38 33.75 3.02 -6.17
C LEU A 38 34.85 2.40 -7.06
N LYS A 39 34.54 1.31 -7.80
CA LYS A 39 35.45 0.70 -8.78
C LYS A 39 35.85 1.69 -9.88
N ILE A 40 34.89 2.47 -10.40
CA ILE A 40 35.15 3.51 -11.42
C ILE A 40 35.99 4.64 -10.85
N LEU A 41 35.70 5.09 -9.62
CA LEU A 41 36.48 6.14 -8.96
C LEU A 41 37.91 5.67 -8.71
N SER A 42 38.09 4.45 -8.20
CA SER A 42 39.39 3.84 -7.95
C SER A 42 40.23 3.72 -9.22
N SER A 43 39.65 3.28 -10.34
CA SER A 43 40.36 3.17 -11.61
C SER A 43 40.68 4.52 -12.25
N THR A 44 39.79 5.51 -12.11
CA THR A 44 39.96 6.84 -12.70
C THR A 44 40.98 7.69 -11.92
N LEU A 45 40.95 7.61 -10.59
CA LEU A 45 41.80 8.40 -9.70
C LEU A 45 43.09 7.65 -9.28
N GLY A 46 43.18 6.35 -9.56
CA GLY A 46 44.39 5.56 -9.35
C GLY A 46 44.69 5.20 -7.89
N PHE A 47 43.65 5.00 -7.07
CA PHE A 47 43.80 4.61 -5.67
C PHE A 47 43.32 3.18 -5.41
N LYS A 48 43.88 2.56 -4.38
CA LYS A 48 43.39 1.29 -3.82
C LYS A 48 42.44 1.59 -2.65
N TYR A 49 41.55 0.66 -2.33
CA TYR A 49 40.65 0.83 -1.21
C TYR A 49 40.52 -0.45 -0.38
N GLU A 50 40.28 -0.27 0.92
CA GLU A 50 39.96 -1.31 1.89
C GLU A 50 38.57 -1.06 2.46
N ILE A 51 37.81 -2.12 2.69
CA ILE A 51 36.38 -2.01 3.01
C ILE A 51 36.14 -2.38 4.46
N PHE A 52 35.46 -1.50 5.18
CA PHE A 52 35.00 -1.69 6.54
C PHE A 52 33.47 -1.77 6.52
N ALA A 53 32.93 -2.93 6.85
CA ALA A 53 31.49 -3.14 6.87
C ALA A 53 30.95 -2.93 8.28
N GLU A 54 30.00 -2.01 8.42
CA GLU A 54 29.28 -1.73 9.65
C GLU A 54 27.79 -2.08 9.50
N ASN A 55 27.11 -2.32 10.62
CA ASN A 55 25.68 -2.66 10.61
C ASN A 55 24.77 -1.43 10.55
N GLU A 56 25.31 -0.24 10.81
CA GLU A 56 24.53 0.99 10.87
C GLU A 56 25.32 2.20 10.34
N TRP A 57 24.61 3.18 9.78
CA TRP A 57 25.23 4.43 9.31
C TRP A 57 25.72 5.29 10.48
N GLY A 58 25.02 5.23 11.61
CA GLY A 58 25.39 5.90 12.85
C GLY A 58 24.24 6.64 13.50
N VAL A 59 24.15 6.46 14.82
CA VAL A 59 23.21 7.12 15.72
C VAL A 59 24.01 8.02 16.65
N LEU A 60 23.51 9.24 16.88
CA LEU A 60 24.11 10.17 17.82
C LEU A 60 23.75 9.76 19.25
N ASN A 61 24.75 9.44 20.05
CA ASN A 61 24.58 9.14 21.47
C ASN A 61 24.49 10.43 22.30
N LYS A 62 24.08 10.29 23.57
CA LYS A 62 23.97 11.41 24.53
C LYS A 62 25.30 12.10 24.83
N ASP A 63 26.42 11.41 24.58
CA ASP A 63 27.77 11.91 24.81
C ASP A 63 28.38 12.57 23.55
N ASP A 64 27.55 13.01 22.60
CA ASP A 64 27.95 13.59 21.30
C ASP A 64 28.86 12.68 20.42
N ASN A 65 28.84 11.38 20.71
CA ASN A 65 29.57 10.38 19.95
C ASN A 65 28.64 9.67 18.96
N TRP A 66 29.11 9.50 17.73
CA TRP A 66 28.41 8.72 16.72
C TRP A 66 28.80 7.24 16.79
N THR A 67 27.86 6.37 16.45
CA THR A 67 28.10 4.93 16.23
C THR A 67 28.25 4.60 14.75
N GLY A 68 28.54 3.34 14.42
CA GLY A 68 28.63 2.83 13.04
C GLY A 68 29.59 3.61 12.14
N VAL A 69 29.22 3.79 10.87
CA VAL A 69 30.04 4.47 9.86
C VAL A 69 30.43 5.89 10.28
N LEU A 70 29.49 6.69 10.79
CA LEU A 70 29.76 8.04 11.29
C LEU A 70 30.71 8.06 12.48
N GLY A 71 30.63 7.05 13.36
CA GLY A 71 31.55 6.89 14.48
C GLY A 71 32.98 6.60 14.02
N LEU A 72 33.15 5.72 13.03
CA LEU A 72 34.46 5.43 12.44
C LEU A 72 35.07 6.68 11.77
N LEU A 73 34.25 7.47 11.08
CA LEU A 73 34.68 8.74 10.47
C LEU A 73 35.05 9.77 11.54
N GLN A 74 34.26 9.90 12.61
CA GLN A 74 34.53 10.82 13.71
C GLN A 74 35.85 10.50 14.42
N LYS A 75 36.22 9.22 14.50
CA LYS A 75 37.47 8.73 15.11
C LYS A 75 38.66 8.68 14.14
N GLU A 76 38.46 9.08 12.88
CA GLU A 76 39.48 8.99 11.82
C GLU A 76 40.01 7.56 11.59
N GLU A 77 39.22 6.54 11.91
CA GLU A 77 39.59 5.13 11.68
C GLU A 77 39.42 4.74 10.20
N VAL A 78 38.53 5.44 9.50
CA VAL A 78 38.24 5.32 8.07
C VAL A 78 38.26 6.69 7.40
N ASP A 79 38.58 6.73 6.11
CA ASP A 79 38.76 7.97 5.36
C ASP A 79 37.46 8.45 4.70
N VAL A 80 36.61 7.52 4.26
CA VAL A 80 35.39 7.81 3.49
C VAL A 80 34.25 6.88 3.90
N GLY A 81 33.05 7.44 4.07
CA GLY A 81 31.81 6.68 4.19
C GLY A 81 31.01 6.72 2.89
N LEU A 82 30.46 5.58 2.46
CA LEU A 82 29.55 5.50 1.31
C LEU A 82 28.08 5.36 1.75
N SER A 83 27.16 5.76 0.88
CA SER A 83 25.72 5.72 1.11
C SER A 83 25.21 6.47 2.34
N VAL A 84 25.87 7.57 2.73
CA VAL A 84 25.44 8.37 3.89
C VAL A 84 24.53 9.52 3.45
N THR A 85 23.30 9.54 3.96
CA THR A 85 22.37 10.66 3.74
C THR A 85 22.87 11.93 4.44
N MET A 86 22.93 13.03 3.69
CA MET A 86 23.27 14.35 4.19
C MET A 86 22.12 14.92 5.02
N THR A 87 22.40 15.24 6.29
CA THR A 87 21.46 15.90 7.22
C THR A 87 22.20 16.98 8.01
N ASP A 88 21.49 17.99 8.51
CA ASP A 88 22.10 19.10 9.27
C ASP A 88 22.87 18.60 10.51
N THR A 89 22.36 17.57 11.18
CA THR A 89 23.02 16.95 12.32
C THR A 89 24.35 16.29 11.96
N ARG A 90 24.44 15.64 10.80
CA ARG A 90 25.66 14.95 10.35
C ARG A 90 26.68 15.91 9.75
N LEU A 91 26.22 17.01 9.16
CA LEU A 91 27.09 18.07 8.61
C LEU A 91 27.99 18.72 9.66
N ASN A 92 27.60 18.69 10.93
CA ASN A 92 28.40 19.21 12.04
C ASN A 92 29.59 18.30 12.40
N THR A 93 29.59 17.04 11.97
CA THR A 93 30.62 16.04 12.32
C THR A 93 31.47 15.63 11.13
N VAL A 94 30.87 15.49 9.94
CA VAL A 94 31.56 15.02 8.74
C VAL A 94 31.34 15.95 7.55
N GLN A 95 32.34 16.03 6.67
CA GLN A 95 32.22 16.78 5.43
C GLN A 95 31.65 15.90 4.32
N PHE A 96 30.54 16.34 3.72
CA PHE A 96 29.94 15.66 2.57
C PHE A 96 30.53 16.17 1.25
N SER A 97 30.61 15.26 0.28
CA SER A 97 30.87 15.62 -1.12
C SER A 97 29.63 16.22 -1.77
N ARG A 98 29.71 16.56 -3.07
CA ARG A 98 28.52 16.95 -3.83
C ARG A 98 27.59 15.75 -3.91
N SER A 99 26.32 15.97 -3.56
CA SER A 99 25.27 14.97 -3.76
C SER A 99 25.23 14.51 -5.22
N TYR A 100 25.30 13.20 -5.42
CA TYR A 100 25.19 12.54 -6.72
C TYR A 100 23.80 11.92 -6.96
N GLY A 101 22.90 11.99 -5.97
CA GLY A 101 21.58 11.39 -6.00
C GLY A 101 20.63 12.10 -5.04
N LYS A 102 19.35 12.18 -5.44
CA LYS A 102 18.28 12.70 -4.61
C LYS A 102 17.28 11.57 -4.34
N GLU A 103 17.02 11.33 -3.07
CA GLU A 103 15.98 10.41 -2.62
C GLU A 103 14.81 11.20 -2.07
N ASP A 104 13.59 10.84 -2.47
CA ASP A 104 12.37 11.42 -1.94
C ASP A 104 11.77 10.46 -0.90
N VAL A 105 11.45 10.99 0.28
CA VAL A 105 10.82 10.21 1.36
C VAL A 105 9.34 9.98 1.01
N THR A 106 8.95 8.71 0.92
CA THR A 106 7.56 8.31 0.62
C THR A 106 7.10 7.20 1.56
N PHE A 107 5.77 7.04 1.67
CA PHE A 107 5.16 5.98 2.46
C PHE A 107 4.81 4.81 1.55
N ILE A 108 5.19 3.61 1.97
CA ILE A 108 4.80 2.36 1.32
C ILE A 108 3.73 1.71 2.18
N VAL A 109 2.53 1.53 1.62
CA VAL A 109 1.44 0.78 2.26
C VAL A 109 1.12 -0.44 1.41
N SER A 110 0.79 -1.55 2.06
CA SER A 110 0.30 -2.73 1.35
C SER A 110 -0.95 -2.36 0.57
N LYS A 111 -1.01 -2.78 -0.69
CA LYS A 111 -2.24 -2.66 -1.49
C LYS A 111 -3.39 -3.28 -0.69
N PRO A 112 -4.54 -2.58 -0.51
CA PRO A 112 -5.66 -3.17 0.20
C PRO A 112 -6.13 -4.42 -0.55
N THR A 113 -5.91 -5.59 0.06
CA THR A 113 -6.40 -6.90 -0.43
C THR A 113 -7.86 -7.12 -0.07
N SER A 114 -8.53 -6.12 0.53
CA SER A 114 -9.99 -6.09 0.61
C SER A 114 -10.52 -5.90 -0.80
N SER A 115 -10.50 -7.01 -1.53
CA SER A 115 -11.43 -7.42 -2.53
C SER A 115 -12.56 -6.41 -2.64
N LEU A 116 -12.42 -5.51 -3.60
CA LEU A 116 -13.55 -5.10 -4.44
C LEU A 116 -14.01 -6.35 -5.21
N THR A 117 -14.31 -7.45 -4.51
CA THR A 117 -15.43 -8.29 -4.88
C THR A 117 -16.58 -7.32 -4.73
N THR A 118 -16.86 -6.63 -5.84
CA THR A 118 -18.19 -6.22 -6.21
C THR A 118 -19.05 -7.44 -5.91
N SER A 119 -19.53 -7.52 -4.67
CA SER A 119 -20.51 -8.53 -4.32
C SER A 119 -21.61 -8.31 -5.33
N ASN A 120 -22.02 -9.37 -6.02
CA ASN A 120 -23.09 -9.28 -7.02
C ASN A 120 -24.40 -8.74 -6.41
N PHE A 121 -24.44 -8.50 -5.10
CA PHE A 121 -25.53 -7.94 -4.31
C PHE A 121 -25.15 -6.64 -3.59
N TRP A 122 -24.13 -5.89 -4.03
CA TRP A 122 -23.74 -4.61 -3.40
C TRP A 122 -24.90 -3.61 -3.34
N TYR A 123 -25.84 -3.68 -4.30
CA TYR A 123 -27.05 -2.86 -4.31
C TYR A 123 -28.07 -3.22 -3.22
N LEU A 124 -27.97 -4.40 -2.60
CA LEU A 124 -28.81 -4.79 -1.45
C LEU A 124 -28.19 -4.38 -0.10
N ALA A 125 -26.91 -3.97 -0.08
CA ALA A 125 -26.19 -3.58 1.12
C ALA A 125 -26.76 -2.39 1.92
N PRO A 126 -27.46 -1.38 1.34
CA PRO A 126 -27.90 -0.23 2.13
C PRO A 126 -29.05 -0.54 3.11
N PHE A 127 -29.75 -1.66 2.95
CA PHE A 127 -30.86 -2.06 3.81
C PHE A 127 -30.65 -3.46 4.37
N GLU A 128 -31.08 -3.68 5.62
CA GLU A 128 -31.06 -5.01 6.21
C GLU A 128 -32.01 -5.97 5.46
N SER A 129 -31.67 -7.27 5.47
CA SER A 129 -32.48 -8.33 4.85
C SER A 129 -33.95 -8.31 5.30
N ASN A 130 -34.21 -7.90 6.55
CA ASN A 130 -35.56 -7.75 7.10
C ASN A 130 -36.40 -6.74 6.32
N ILE A 131 -35.81 -5.59 5.94
CA ILE A 131 -36.50 -4.53 5.19
C ILE A 131 -36.89 -5.05 3.81
N TRP A 132 -35.99 -5.78 3.13
CA TRP A 132 -36.29 -6.39 1.83
C TRP A 132 -37.42 -7.42 1.91
N ILE A 133 -37.48 -8.20 2.99
CA ILE A 133 -38.59 -9.13 3.24
C ILE A 133 -39.90 -8.37 3.45
N PHE A 134 -39.89 -7.28 4.25
CA PHE A 134 -41.08 -6.45 4.47
C PHE A 134 -41.56 -5.77 3.18
N ILE A 135 -40.67 -5.23 2.35
CA ILE A 135 -41.01 -4.66 1.04
C ILE A 135 -41.67 -5.73 0.16
N SER A 136 -41.10 -6.93 0.10
CA SER A 136 -41.64 -8.04 -0.69
C SER A 136 -43.02 -8.47 -0.20
N LEU A 137 -43.20 -8.60 1.13
CA LEU A 137 -44.46 -8.96 1.74
C LEU A 137 -45.54 -7.88 1.50
N TYR A 138 -45.17 -6.61 1.62
CA TYR A 138 -46.06 -5.48 1.37
C TYR A 138 -46.56 -5.44 -0.09
N LEU A 139 -45.67 -5.68 -1.06
CA LEU A 139 -46.03 -5.76 -2.48
C LEU A 139 -47.02 -6.91 -2.76
N ILE A 140 -46.81 -8.08 -2.15
CA ILE A 140 -47.73 -9.22 -2.28
C ILE A 140 -49.08 -8.89 -1.64
N LEU A 141 -49.08 -8.34 -0.42
CA LEU A 141 -50.31 -8.04 0.32
C LEU A 141 -51.18 -7.02 -0.42
N THR A 142 -50.57 -5.94 -0.90
CA THR A 142 -51.26 -4.90 -1.69
C THR A 142 -51.86 -5.45 -2.98
N SER A 143 -51.14 -6.33 -3.68
CA SER A 143 -51.65 -7.03 -4.87
C SER A 143 -52.88 -7.90 -4.56
N VAL A 144 -52.85 -8.65 -3.45
CA VAL A 144 -53.99 -9.48 -3.01
C VAL A 144 -55.20 -8.61 -2.65
N ILE A 145 -55.00 -7.55 -1.86
CA ILE A 145 -56.08 -6.64 -1.47
C ILE A 145 -56.74 -6.02 -2.70
N LEU A 146 -55.94 -5.51 -3.65
CA LEU A 146 -56.45 -4.93 -4.89
C LEU A 146 -57.23 -5.96 -5.72
N SER A 147 -56.77 -7.21 -5.79
CA SER A 147 -57.47 -8.29 -6.49
C SER A 147 -58.84 -8.60 -5.86
N VAL A 148 -58.92 -8.64 -4.53
CA VAL A 148 -60.18 -8.85 -3.80
C VAL A 148 -61.14 -7.69 -4.02
N ILE A 149 -60.65 -6.44 -3.94
CA ILE A 149 -61.46 -5.24 -4.19
C ILE A 149 -62.00 -5.25 -5.61
N ASN A 150 -61.14 -5.53 -6.61
CA ASN A 150 -61.56 -5.57 -8.02
C ASN A 150 -62.62 -6.65 -8.26
N LYS A 151 -62.48 -7.84 -7.64
CA LYS A 151 -63.51 -8.89 -7.70
C LYS A 151 -64.82 -8.44 -7.06
N LYS A 152 -64.78 -7.80 -5.87
CA LYS A 152 -65.98 -7.29 -5.19
C LYS A 152 -66.67 -6.18 -5.97
N ILE A 153 -65.92 -5.26 -6.57
CA ILE A 153 -66.46 -4.18 -7.42
C ILE A 153 -67.13 -4.79 -8.66
N LYS A 154 -66.48 -5.76 -9.32
CA LYS A 154 -67.06 -6.43 -10.49
C LYS A 154 -68.33 -7.21 -10.15
N LEU A 155 -68.37 -7.88 -8.99
CA LEU A 155 -69.56 -8.56 -8.47
C LEU A 155 -70.68 -7.57 -8.14
N PHE A 156 -70.39 -6.46 -7.47
CA PHE A 156 -71.37 -5.42 -7.14
C PHE A 156 -71.96 -4.77 -8.40
N ILE A 157 -71.13 -4.45 -9.39
CA ILE A 157 -71.60 -3.93 -10.68
C ILE A 157 -72.47 -4.98 -11.39
N PHE A 158 -72.08 -6.26 -11.37
CA PHE A 158 -72.87 -7.34 -11.97
C PHE A 158 -74.23 -7.53 -11.28
N GLU A 159 -74.27 -7.58 -9.95
CA GLU A 159 -75.52 -7.65 -9.17
C GLU A 159 -76.38 -6.41 -9.38
N GLY A 160 -75.79 -5.21 -9.39
CA GLY A 160 -76.50 -3.96 -9.66
C GLY A 160 -77.11 -3.91 -11.07
N VAL A 161 -76.40 -4.41 -12.08
CA VAL A 161 -76.94 -4.57 -13.44
C VAL A 161 -78.06 -5.62 -13.46
N PHE A 162 -77.86 -6.78 -12.84
CA PHE A 162 -78.84 -7.87 -12.78
C PHE A 162 -80.16 -7.43 -12.11
N GLN A 163 -80.07 -6.67 -11.02
CA GLN A 163 -81.23 -6.15 -10.29
C GLN A 163 -81.95 -5.05 -11.08
N SER A 164 -81.22 -4.24 -11.86
CA SER A 164 -81.82 -3.23 -12.77
C SER A 164 -82.54 -3.86 -13.97
N THR A 165 -82.18 -5.09 -14.35
CA THR A 165 -82.80 -5.82 -15.48
C THR A 165 -84.05 -6.62 -15.11
N GLY A 166 -84.48 -6.63 -13.84
CA GLY A 166 -85.82 -7.05 -13.45
C GLY A 166 -86.24 -8.47 -13.89
N ILE A 167 -85.41 -9.48 -13.64
CA ILE A 167 -85.82 -10.88 -13.78
C ILE A 167 -85.98 -11.48 -12.38
N SER A 168 -87.11 -11.19 -11.76
CA SER A 168 -87.68 -11.99 -10.67
C SER A 168 -88.91 -12.71 -11.23
N ASP A 169 -88.95 -14.02 -11.05
CA ASP A 169 -90.08 -14.92 -11.29
C ASP A 169 -90.34 -15.37 -12.74
N VAL A 170 -89.67 -16.45 -13.15
CA VAL A 170 -90.30 -17.54 -13.93
C VAL A 170 -89.72 -18.88 -13.50
N THR A 171 -90.28 -19.46 -12.43
CA THR A 171 -90.43 -20.91 -12.29
C THR A 171 -91.86 -21.17 -11.84
N THR A 172 -92.45 -22.25 -12.37
CA THR A 172 -93.82 -22.81 -12.15
C THR A 172 -94.93 -22.23 -13.03
N ASP A 173 -95.12 -22.79 -14.23
CA ASP A 173 -96.28 -23.65 -14.52
C ASP A 173 -96.23 -24.21 -15.95
N PHE A 174 -96.52 -25.52 -16.04
CA PHE A 174 -96.59 -26.47 -17.18
C PHE A 174 -95.30 -27.10 -17.69
#